data_AF-A0A958FGX3-F1
#
_entry.id   AF-A0A958FGX3-F1
#
_cell.length_a   1.000
_cell.length_b   1.000
_cell.length_c   1.000
_cell.angle_alpha   90.00
_cell.angle_beta   90.00
_cell.angle_gamma   90.00
#
_symmetry.space_group_name_H-M   'P 1'
#
loop_
_entity.id
_entity.type
_entity.pdbx_description
1 polymer ?
#
loop_
_entity_poly.entity_id
_entity_poly.type
_entity_poly.pdbx_seq_one_letter_code
_entity_poly.pdbx_strand_id
1 'polypeptide(L)'
;MKKRMIILLAAVLALFGVQRSTDAAEPKLAQTGFQFLSIPTEARASAMGDAFTAVAGGSMSIFYNPANLARGNALLDFSLSQNQWIADINHFSGSLSFNPANGKYGTFGFSLLSVDYGEFLFTRVNPNSERGYDNLDYKNMPTAYAVGVAYSKALTDQFSFGIHAKYTAQDLGVSEIPDPQNEGSAIEKDYNIGVMAFDFGTVYNTGYKS
;
A
#
# COMPACT_ATOMS: atom_id res chain seq x y z
N MET A 1 -9.74 32.82 17.09
CA MET A 1 -9.52 31.38 16.85
C MET A 1 -9.36 31.06 15.35
N LYS A 2 -10.27 31.47 14.46
CA LYS A 2 -10.20 31.20 13.01
C LYS A 2 -8.88 31.64 12.32
N LYS A 3 -8.35 32.83 12.65
CA LYS A 3 -7.08 33.34 12.07
C LYS A 3 -5.86 32.50 12.45
N ARG A 4 -5.77 32.01 13.69
CA ARG A 4 -4.67 31.14 14.16
C ARG A 4 -4.71 29.76 13.50
N MET A 5 -5.92 29.24 13.25
CA MET A 5 -6.12 27.97 12.55
C MET A 5 -5.74 28.05 11.06
N ILE A 6 -6.02 29.17 10.40
CA ILE A 6 -5.61 29.40 9.00
C ILE A 6 -4.07 29.50 8.89
N ILE A 7 -3.42 30.17 9.85
CA ILE A 7 -1.96 30.28 9.89
C ILE A 7 -1.30 28.92 10.13
N LEU A 8 -1.85 28.09 11.02
CA LEU A 8 -1.37 26.73 11.26
C LEU A 8 -1.55 25.82 10.03
N LEU A 9 -2.70 25.90 9.36
CA LEU A 9 -2.95 25.11 8.14
C LEU A 9 -2.01 25.54 7.00
N ALA A 10 -1.78 26.85 6.84
CA ALA A 10 -0.84 27.39 5.85
C ALA A 10 0.61 27.00 6.15
N ALA A 11 1.00 26.95 7.44
CA ALA A 11 2.33 26.50 7.86
C ALA A 11 2.54 25.00 7.58
N VAL A 12 1.53 24.16 7.83
CA VAL A 12 1.57 22.73 7.49
C VAL A 12 1.68 22.53 5.98
N LEU A 13 0.88 23.25 5.18
CA LEU A 13 0.97 23.20 3.71
C LEU A 13 2.33 23.69 3.18
N ALA A 14 2.95 24.70 3.80
CA ALA A 14 4.27 25.20 3.42
C ALA A 14 5.38 24.20 3.75
N LEU A 15 5.23 23.40 4.82
CA LEU A 15 6.15 22.32 5.18
C LEU A 15 6.10 21.14 4.18
N PHE A 16 4.98 20.92 3.51
CA PHE A 16 4.87 19.93 2.42
C PHE A 16 5.33 20.47 1.05
N GLY A 17 5.50 21.79 0.90
CA GLY A 17 5.81 22.44 -0.38
C GLY A 17 7.29 22.47 -0.79
N VAL A 18 8.21 21.99 0.06
CA VAL A 18 9.65 21.98 -0.24
C VAL A 18 10.10 20.54 -0.53
N GLN A 19 9.68 20.01 -1.67
CA GLN A 19 10.38 18.89 -2.30
C GLN A 19 11.00 19.39 -3.59
N ARG A 20 12.34 19.50 -3.59
CA ARG A 20 13.11 19.67 -4.82
C ARG A 20 13.07 18.34 -5.57
N SER A 21 12.19 18.24 -6.55
CA SER A 21 12.30 17.22 -7.59
C SER A 21 13.57 17.51 -8.39
N THR A 22 14.64 16.75 -8.14
CA THR A 22 15.69 16.63 -9.14
C THR A 22 15.11 15.86 -10.31
N ASP A 23 14.87 16.54 -11.43
CA ASP A 23 14.50 15.93 -12.71
C ASP A 23 15.66 15.03 -13.20
N ALA A 24 15.83 13.87 -12.57
CA ALA A 24 16.49 12.75 -13.21
C ALA A 24 15.43 12.11 -14.12
N ALA A 25 15.76 11.98 -15.41
CA ALA A 25 14.91 11.26 -16.36
C ALA A 25 14.86 9.79 -15.96
N GLU A 26 13.94 9.44 -15.06
CA GLU A 26 13.67 8.06 -14.69
C GLU A 26 13.15 7.31 -15.92
N PRO A 27 13.84 6.25 -16.37
CA PRO A 27 13.37 5.48 -17.51
C PRO A 27 11.98 4.92 -17.19
N LYS A 28 10.98 5.31 -17.98
CA LYS A 28 9.60 4.82 -17.87
C LYS A 28 9.53 3.36 -18.35
N LEU A 29 10.00 2.45 -17.52
CA LEU A 29 10.00 1.01 -17.79
C LEU A 29 8.59 0.38 -17.64
N ALA A 30 7.58 1.18 -17.25
CA ALA A 30 6.23 0.72 -16.90
C ALA A 30 6.25 -0.49 -15.95
N GLN A 31 7.31 -0.63 -15.16
CA GLN A 31 7.49 -1.73 -14.24
C GLN A 31 6.67 -1.45 -12.99
N THR A 32 5.76 -2.36 -12.67
CA THR A 32 4.97 -2.31 -11.45
C THR A 32 5.82 -2.81 -10.28
N GLY A 33 5.96 -2.00 -9.23
CA GLY A 33 6.56 -2.40 -7.96
C GLY A 33 5.51 -2.76 -6.91
N PHE A 34 5.97 -3.19 -5.73
CA PHE A 34 5.12 -3.39 -4.53
C PHE A 34 3.95 -4.36 -4.74
N GLN A 35 4.22 -5.55 -5.28
CA GLN A 35 3.21 -6.56 -5.63
C GLN A 35 2.31 -6.96 -4.44
N PHE A 36 2.82 -6.86 -3.22
CA PHE A 36 2.04 -7.16 -2.02
C PHE A 36 0.78 -6.30 -1.86
N LEU A 37 0.74 -5.09 -2.44
CA LEU A 37 -0.45 -4.24 -2.42
C LEU A 37 -1.63 -4.85 -3.18
N SER A 38 -1.38 -5.84 -4.04
CA SER A 38 -2.42 -6.55 -4.80
C SER A 38 -2.96 -7.78 -4.08
N ILE A 39 -2.40 -8.14 -2.92
CA ILE A 39 -2.88 -9.28 -2.13
C ILE A 39 -4.19 -8.89 -1.44
N PRO A 40 -5.20 -9.77 -1.42
CA PRO A 40 -6.46 -9.48 -0.76
C PRO A 40 -6.26 -9.15 0.72
N THR A 41 -6.88 -8.04 1.14
CA THR A 41 -6.74 -7.50 2.50
C THR A 41 -7.79 -8.04 3.46
N GLU A 42 -8.89 -8.63 3.00
CA GLU A 42 -9.91 -9.18 3.91
C GLU A 42 -10.64 -10.39 3.35
N ALA A 43 -11.11 -11.26 4.25
CA ALA A 43 -11.84 -12.46 3.89
C ALA A 43 -13.13 -12.18 3.10
N ARG A 44 -13.84 -11.10 3.42
CA ARG A 44 -15.10 -10.74 2.72
C ARG A 44 -14.85 -10.36 1.27
N ALA A 45 -13.85 -9.53 1.01
CA ALA A 45 -13.47 -9.14 -0.34
C ALA A 45 -12.94 -10.36 -1.12
N SER A 46 -12.09 -11.19 -0.49
CA SER A 46 -11.60 -12.43 -1.09
C SER A 46 -12.72 -13.40 -1.47
N ALA A 47 -13.72 -13.57 -0.61
CA ALA A 47 -14.89 -14.42 -0.89
C ALA A 47 -15.75 -13.89 -2.06
N MET A 48 -15.64 -12.59 -2.37
CA MET A 48 -16.27 -11.95 -3.54
C MET A 48 -15.36 -11.95 -4.77
N GLY A 49 -14.22 -12.65 -4.74
CA GLY A 49 -13.23 -12.63 -5.82
C GLY A 49 -12.61 -11.24 -6.01
N ASP A 50 -12.37 -10.52 -4.91
CA ASP A 50 -11.86 -9.15 -4.85
C ASP A 50 -12.71 -8.09 -5.55
N ALA A 51 -13.97 -8.43 -5.87
CA ALA A 51 -14.95 -7.51 -6.45
C ALA A 51 -15.53 -6.55 -5.39
N PHE A 52 -14.66 -5.77 -4.74
CA PHE A 52 -15.01 -4.92 -3.59
C PHE A 52 -15.03 -3.41 -3.91
N THR A 53 -14.67 -3.00 -5.13
CA THR A 53 -14.57 -1.58 -5.54
C THR A 53 -15.87 -0.79 -5.39
N ALA A 54 -17.03 -1.44 -5.52
CA ALA A 54 -18.35 -0.82 -5.40
C ALA A 54 -19.07 -1.19 -4.10
N VAL A 55 -18.44 -1.98 -3.22
CA VAL A 55 -19.04 -2.39 -1.96
C VAL A 55 -18.94 -1.25 -0.96
N ALA A 56 -20.09 -0.70 -0.59
CA ALA A 56 -20.18 0.46 0.28
C ALA A 56 -19.88 0.11 1.76
N GLY A 57 -19.17 1.02 2.43
CA GLY A 57 -18.96 1.01 3.88
C GLY A 57 -17.79 0.15 4.36
N GLY A 58 -17.57 0.17 5.67
CA GLY A 58 -16.47 -0.54 6.35
C GLY A 58 -15.12 0.19 6.23
N SER A 59 -14.30 0.12 7.28
CA SER A 59 -12.95 0.70 7.24
C SER A 59 -12.04 0.04 6.18
N MET A 60 -12.25 -1.26 5.92
CA MET A 60 -11.47 -2.06 4.97
C MET A 60 -11.63 -1.62 3.52
N SER A 61 -12.70 -0.88 3.20
CA SER A 61 -12.93 -0.34 1.87
C SER A 61 -11.83 0.62 1.39
N ILE A 62 -11.04 1.19 2.32
CA ILE A 62 -9.87 2.02 2.02
C ILE A 62 -8.87 1.34 1.08
N PHE A 63 -8.72 0.01 1.16
CA PHE A 63 -7.76 -0.76 0.37
C PHE A 63 -8.21 -0.99 -1.08
N TYR A 64 -9.51 -0.88 -1.36
CA TYR A 64 -10.08 -1.14 -2.69
C TYR A 64 -10.56 0.15 -3.36
N ASN A 65 -11.33 0.96 -2.64
CA ASN A 65 -11.82 2.24 -3.12
C ASN A 65 -12.11 3.18 -1.93
N PRO A 66 -11.29 4.21 -1.69
CA PRO A 66 -11.46 5.10 -0.53
C PRO A 66 -12.78 5.89 -0.57
N ALA A 67 -13.47 5.99 -1.70
CA ALA A 67 -14.78 6.66 -1.75
C ALA A 67 -15.91 5.89 -1.05
N ASN A 68 -15.72 4.59 -0.79
CA ASN A 68 -16.67 3.76 -0.06
C ASN A 68 -16.65 4.03 1.46
N LEU A 69 -15.55 4.56 1.99
CA LEU A 69 -15.45 4.97 3.40
C LEU A 69 -16.55 5.98 3.78
N ALA A 70 -16.87 6.90 2.87
CA ALA A 70 -17.91 7.92 3.05
C ALA A 70 -19.32 7.33 3.19
N ARG A 71 -19.50 6.04 2.87
CA ARG A 71 -20.77 5.31 2.98
C ARG A 71 -20.85 4.46 4.25
N GLY A 72 -19.85 4.54 5.12
CA GLY A 72 -19.89 3.91 6.45
C GLY A 72 -20.86 4.62 7.40
N ASN A 73 -21.63 3.85 8.17
CA ASN A 73 -22.62 4.39 9.10
C ASN A 73 -22.11 4.52 10.54
N ALA A 74 -21.04 3.81 10.89
CA ALA A 74 -20.47 3.82 12.23
C ALA A 74 -19.61 5.08 12.46
N LEU A 75 -19.66 5.65 13.68
CA LEU A 75 -18.78 6.73 14.09
C LEU A 75 -17.32 6.31 14.06
N LEU A 76 -17.03 5.09 14.52
CA LEU A 76 -15.74 4.45 14.49
C LEU A 76 -15.92 3.02 13.98
N ASP A 77 -15.09 2.62 13.02
CA ASP A 77 -15.04 1.26 12.47
C ASP A 77 -13.57 0.86 12.39
N PHE A 78 -13.23 -0.28 12.97
CA PHE A 78 -11.89 -0.83 12.99
C PHE A 78 -11.94 -2.27 12.51
N SER A 79 -10.98 -2.65 11.68
CA SER A 79 -10.85 -4.01 11.14
C SER A 79 -9.39 -4.43 11.12
N LEU A 80 -9.14 -5.69 11.43
CA LEU A 80 -7.85 -6.37 11.27
C LEU A 80 -8.07 -7.65 10.49
N SER A 81 -7.11 -8.00 9.66
CA SER A 81 -7.11 -9.26 8.93
C SER A 81 -5.71 -9.80 8.79
N GLN A 82 -5.61 -11.13 8.82
CA GLN A 82 -4.41 -11.88 8.53
C GLN A 82 -4.73 -12.88 7.43
N ASN A 83 -3.88 -12.92 6.41
CA ASN A 83 -3.96 -13.82 5.29
C ASN A 83 -2.65 -14.62 5.22
N GLN A 84 -2.74 -15.94 5.30
CA GLN A 84 -1.62 -16.83 5.01
C GLN A 84 -1.62 -17.08 3.51
N TRP A 85 -0.63 -16.53 2.84
CA TRP A 85 -0.49 -16.60 1.40
C TRP A 85 0.40 -17.77 0.99
N ILE A 86 0.61 -17.93 -0.31
CA ILE A 86 1.49 -18.99 -0.83
C ILE A 86 2.92 -18.85 -0.28
N ALA A 87 3.62 -19.98 -0.15
CA ALA A 87 4.99 -20.05 0.36
C ALA A 87 5.16 -19.50 1.80
N ASP A 88 4.16 -19.74 2.66
CA ASP A 88 4.18 -19.34 4.09
C ASP A 88 4.33 -17.84 4.34
N ILE A 89 4.03 -17.02 3.33
CA ILE A 89 4.02 -15.57 3.45
C ILE A 89 2.85 -15.15 4.34
N ASN A 90 3.13 -14.34 5.37
CA ASN A 90 2.11 -13.78 6.24
C ASN A 90 1.80 -12.35 5.81
N HIS A 91 0.54 -12.11 5.42
CA HIS A 91 0.04 -10.82 5.01
C HIS A 91 -0.95 -10.28 6.05
N PHE A 92 -0.58 -9.20 6.72
CA PHE A 92 -1.39 -8.53 7.73
C PHE A 92 -1.92 -7.21 7.18
N SER A 93 -3.20 -6.93 7.49
CA SER A 93 -3.79 -5.64 7.18
C SER A 93 -4.67 -5.16 8.32
N GLY A 94 -4.75 -3.84 8.47
CA GLY A 94 -5.56 -3.17 9.46
C GLY A 94 -6.09 -1.85 8.95
N SER A 95 -7.32 -1.52 9.29
CA SER A 95 -7.94 -0.26 8.93
C SER A 95 -8.73 0.32 10.09
N LEU A 96 -8.77 1.65 10.12
CA LEU A 96 -9.61 2.41 11.03
C LEU A 96 -10.32 3.49 10.21
N SER A 97 -11.61 3.68 10.44
CA SER A 97 -12.35 4.82 9.91
C SER A 97 -13.06 5.57 11.03
N PHE A 98 -13.06 6.89 10.91
CA PHE A 98 -13.69 7.81 11.84
C PHE A 98 -14.63 8.73 11.07
N ASN A 99 -15.92 8.65 11.41
CA ASN A 99 -16.99 9.33 10.72
C ASN A 99 -17.71 10.38 11.60
N PRO A 100 -17.09 11.55 11.84
CA PRO A 100 -17.64 12.57 12.74
C PRO A 100 -18.97 13.15 12.24
N ALA A 101 -19.91 13.33 13.18
CA ALA A 101 -21.24 13.88 12.93
C ALA A 101 -21.97 13.18 11.77
N ASN A 102 -21.91 11.84 11.73
CA ASN A 102 -22.56 10.99 10.74
C ASN A 102 -22.23 11.40 9.28
N GLY A 103 -20.96 11.65 8.96
CA GLY A 103 -20.54 11.98 7.58
C GLY A 103 -20.54 13.45 7.23
N LYS A 104 -21.07 14.33 8.10
CA LYS A 104 -21.19 15.77 7.78
C LYS A 104 -19.84 16.44 7.48
N TYR A 105 -18.78 16.02 8.17
CA TYR A 105 -17.42 16.55 7.96
C TYR A 105 -16.58 15.68 7.00
N GLY A 106 -17.16 14.62 6.44
CA GLY A 106 -16.44 13.55 5.75
C GLY A 106 -15.93 12.50 6.71
N THR A 107 -15.37 11.43 6.16
CA THR A 107 -14.86 10.27 6.87
C THR A 107 -13.35 10.20 6.70
N PHE A 108 -12.64 10.12 7.81
CA PHE A 108 -11.20 9.95 7.87
C PHE A 108 -10.88 8.47 7.97
N GLY A 109 -9.86 8.02 7.24
CA GLY A 109 -9.40 6.64 7.23
C GLY A 109 -7.92 6.55 7.59
N PHE A 110 -7.54 5.44 8.18
CA PHE A 110 -6.16 5.03 8.40
C PHE A 110 -6.01 3.59 7.91
N SER A 111 -4.92 3.30 7.23
CA SER A 111 -4.58 1.96 6.74
C SER A 111 -3.19 1.55 7.19
N LEU A 112 -3.06 0.28 7.54
CA LEU A 112 -1.81 -0.40 7.79
C LEU A 112 -1.82 -1.71 6.99
N LEU A 113 -0.72 -2.01 6.34
CA LEU A 113 -0.49 -3.27 5.68
C LEU A 113 0.96 -3.68 5.94
N SER A 114 1.19 -4.95 6.26
CA SER A 114 2.51 -5.49 6.55
C SER A 114 2.62 -6.90 5.99
N VAL A 115 3.78 -7.22 5.44
CA VAL A 115 4.09 -8.55 4.89
C VAL A 115 5.39 -9.04 5.47
N ASP A 116 5.33 -10.25 6.00
CA ASP A 116 6.48 -11.07 6.35
C ASP A 116 6.58 -12.18 5.31
N TYR A 117 7.65 -12.15 4.51
CA TYR A 117 7.86 -13.15 3.47
C TYR A 117 8.56 -14.42 3.99
N GLY A 118 8.92 -14.48 5.27
CA GLY A 118 9.63 -15.60 5.87
C GLY A 118 11.13 -15.61 5.57
N GLU A 119 11.79 -16.72 5.93
CA GLU A 119 13.22 -16.91 5.68
C GLU A 119 13.46 -17.40 4.26
N PHE A 120 14.30 -16.70 3.50
CA PHE A 120 14.78 -17.15 2.19
C PHE A 120 16.15 -17.79 2.31
N LEU A 121 16.33 -18.88 1.56
CA LEU A 121 17.64 -19.44 1.25
C LEU A 121 18.16 -18.76 -0.02
N PHE A 122 19.21 -17.96 0.11
CA PHE A 122 19.83 -17.31 -1.04
C PHE A 122 20.85 -18.24 -1.68
N THR A 123 20.83 -18.30 -3.01
CA THR A 123 21.76 -19.12 -3.79
C THR A 123 22.39 -18.29 -4.88
N ARG A 124 23.70 -18.49 -5.10
CA ARG A 124 24.41 -17.92 -6.25
C ARG A 124 24.73 -19.01 -7.25
N VAL A 125 24.57 -18.72 -8.54
CA VAL A 125 25.03 -19.63 -9.60
C VAL A 125 26.54 -19.77 -9.51
N ASN A 126 27.01 -21.01 -9.36
CA ASN A 126 28.44 -21.34 -9.34
C ASN A 126 28.68 -22.52 -10.29
N PRO A 127 29.21 -22.28 -11.50
CA PRO A 127 29.47 -23.34 -12.47
C PRO A 127 30.58 -24.31 -12.05
N ASN A 128 31.38 -23.98 -11.03
CA ASN A 128 32.43 -24.84 -10.47
C ASN A 128 31.94 -25.72 -9.31
N SER A 129 30.73 -25.50 -8.81
CA SER A 129 30.08 -26.35 -7.80
C SER A 129 29.44 -27.57 -8.48
N GLU A 130 29.55 -28.75 -7.89
CA GLU A 130 28.90 -29.98 -8.38
C GLU A 130 27.37 -29.83 -8.49
N ARG A 131 26.78 -28.92 -7.70
CA ARG A 131 25.34 -28.62 -7.71
C ARG A 131 24.97 -27.49 -8.68
N GLY A 132 25.94 -26.80 -9.27
CA GLY A 132 25.75 -25.63 -10.12
C GLY A 132 25.41 -24.32 -9.38
N TYR A 133 25.35 -24.37 -8.04
CA TYR A 133 25.11 -23.21 -7.18
C TYR A 133 25.82 -23.35 -5.83
N ASP A 134 26.04 -22.22 -5.16
CA ASP A 134 26.45 -22.11 -3.77
C ASP A 134 25.29 -21.58 -2.93
N ASN A 135 25.15 -22.06 -1.70
CA ASN A 135 24.29 -21.41 -0.71
C ASN A 135 25.02 -20.19 -0.17
N LEU A 136 24.29 -19.08 -0.07
CA LEU A 136 24.77 -17.88 0.60
C LEU A 136 24.25 -17.93 2.04
N ASP A 137 25.15 -17.95 3.02
CA ASP A 137 24.82 -18.10 4.44
C ASP A 137 24.23 -16.83 5.08
N TYR A 138 23.77 -15.84 4.30
CA TYR A 138 23.02 -14.71 4.84
C TYR A 138 21.52 -15.03 4.86
N LYS A 139 20.94 -14.94 6.06
CA LYS A 139 19.50 -14.99 6.26
C LYS A 139 18.95 -13.57 6.14
N ASN A 140 18.46 -13.19 4.97
CA ASN A 140 17.58 -12.01 4.88
C ASN A 140 16.13 -12.46 5.08
N MET A 141 15.39 -11.68 5.86
CA MET A 141 13.95 -11.81 6.02
C MET A 141 13.33 -10.63 5.27
N PRO A 142 12.94 -10.82 4.00
CA PRO A 142 12.30 -9.76 3.24
C PRO A 142 11.05 -9.30 3.98
N THR A 143 10.83 -8.00 4.01
CA THR A 143 9.63 -7.41 4.61
C THR A 143 9.10 -6.29 3.75
N ALA A 144 7.79 -6.06 3.85
CA ALA A 144 7.18 -4.90 3.22
C ALA A 144 6.07 -4.35 4.08
N TYR A 145 5.84 -3.04 3.99
CA TYR A 145 4.74 -2.40 4.70
C TYR A 145 4.20 -1.20 3.93
N ALA A 146 2.94 -0.89 4.19
CA ALA A 146 2.31 0.33 3.76
C ALA A 146 1.50 0.94 4.90
N VAL A 147 1.68 2.25 5.11
CA VAL A 147 0.92 3.02 6.10
C VAL A 147 0.31 4.22 5.40
N GLY A 148 -0.97 4.46 5.64
CA GLY A 148 -1.71 5.47 4.89
C GLY A 148 -2.83 6.13 5.68
N VAL A 149 -3.23 7.28 5.15
CA VAL A 149 -4.37 8.06 5.62
C VAL A 149 -5.27 8.38 4.45
N ALA A 150 -6.57 8.30 4.67
CA ALA A 150 -7.58 8.62 3.68
C ALA A 150 -8.55 9.68 4.16
N TYR A 151 -9.13 10.38 3.20
CA TYR A 151 -10.27 11.23 3.42
C TYR A 151 -11.31 10.94 2.34
N SER A 152 -12.57 10.84 2.75
CA SER A 152 -13.68 10.59 1.85
C SER A 152 -14.89 11.40 2.25
N LYS A 153 -15.75 11.72 1.26
CA LYS A 153 -16.97 12.48 1.52
C LYS A 153 -18.05 12.13 0.52
N ALA A 154 -19.27 11.97 1.03
CA ALA A 154 -20.48 11.93 0.23
C ALA A 154 -20.88 13.37 -0.12
N LEU A 155 -20.92 13.70 -1.41
CA LEU A 155 -21.41 15.00 -1.88
C LEU A 155 -22.92 14.98 -2.07
N THR A 156 -23.45 13.82 -2.46
CA THR A 156 -24.89 13.57 -2.58
C THR A 156 -25.23 12.18 -2.06
N ASP A 157 -26.53 11.89 -1.96
CA ASP A 157 -27.02 10.56 -1.58
C ASP A 157 -26.50 9.47 -2.53
N GLN A 158 -26.18 9.83 -3.77
CA GLN A 158 -25.70 8.91 -4.81
C GLN A 158 -24.19 9.01 -5.06
N PHE A 159 -23.57 10.18 -4.89
CA PHE A 159 -22.17 10.41 -5.24
C PHE A 159 -21.25 10.61 -4.03
N SER A 160 -20.14 9.87 -3.99
CA SER A 160 -19.04 10.07 -3.04
C SER A 160 -17.69 10.02 -3.74
N PHE A 161 -16.70 10.70 -3.14
CA PHE A 161 -15.30 10.63 -3.55
C PHE A 161 -14.41 10.29 -2.36
N GLY A 162 -13.21 9.81 -2.64
CA GLY A 162 -12.20 9.52 -1.65
C GLY A 162 -10.80 9.64 -2.21
N ILE A 163 -9.87 9.98 -1.33
CA ILE A 163 -8.44 10.09 -1.59
C ILE A 163 -7.73 9.32 -0.49
N HIS A 164 -6.71 8.56 -0.86
CA HIS A 164 -5.87 7.81 0.05
C HIS A 164 -4.41 8.08 -0.28
N ALA A 165 -3.65 8.55 0.69
CA ALA A 165 -2.21 8.75 0.57
C ALA A 165 -1.51 7.75 1.48
N LYS A 166 -0.57 6.98 0.94
CA LYS A 166 0.16 5.94 1.67
C LYS A 166 1.64 6.00 1.38
N TYR A 167 2.46 5.79 2.40
CA TYR A 167 3.88 5.49 2.25
C TYR A 167 4.05 3.98 2.19
N THR A 168 4.71 3.50 1.15
CA THR A 168 4.92 2.08 0.88
C THR A 168 6.41 1.82 0.82
N ALA A 169 6.89 0.87 1.62
CA ALA A 169 8.29 0.48 1.63
C ALA A 169 8.41 -1.04 1.53
N GLN A 170 9.47 -1.48 0.88
CA GLN A 170 9.80 -2.87 0.68
C GLN A 170 11.31 -3.05 0.78
N ASP A 171 11.71 -4.03 1.58
CA ASP A 171 13.08 -4.45 1.72
C ASP A 171 13.16 -5.93 1.33
N LEU A 172 13.77 -6.20 0.17
CA LEU A 172 14.04 -7.57 -0.28
C LEU A 172 15.46 -8.04 0.04
N GLY A 173 16.24 -7.20 0.73
CA GLY A 173 17.64 -7.43 1.02
C GLY A 173 18.56 -7.25 -0.18
N VAL A 174 19.80 -7.71 0.00
CA VAL A 174 20.85 -7.64 -1.02
C VAL A 174 20.85 -8.93 -1.83
N SER A 175 21.06 -8.82 -3.14
CA SER A 175 21.34 -9.98 -4.00
C SER A 175 22.57 -9.73 -4.85
N GLU A 176 23.37 -10.78 -5.02
CA GLU A 176 24.51 -10.80 -5.94
C GLU A 176 24.02 -11.16 -7.34
N ILE A 177 24.15 -10.25 -8.30
CA ILE A 177 23.80 -10.49 -9.71
C ILE A 177 25.08 -10.54 -10.56
N PRO A 178 25.13 -11.35 -11.63
CA PRO A 178 26.27 -11.37 -12.54
C PRO A 178 26.55 -9.99 -13.13
N ASP A 179 27.80 -9.55 -13.11
CA ASP A 179 28.23 -8.28 -13.72
C ASP A 179 28.13 -8.39 -15.26
N PRO A 180 27.31 -7.56 -15.93
CA PRO A 180 27.22 -7.56 -17.38
C PRO A 180 28.51 -7.14 -18.09
N GLN A 181 29.43 -6.45 -17.40
CA GLN A 181 30.67 -5.94 -17.98
C GLN A 181 31.88 -6.84 -17.72
N ASN A 182 31.83 -7.73 -16.74
CA ASN A 182 32.90 -8.66 -16.41
C ASN A 182 32.35 -10.07 -16.19
N GLU A 183 32.48 -10.91 -17.21
CA GLU A 183 32.09 -12.32 -17.12
C GLU A 183 32.83 -13.00 -15.95
N GLY A 184 32.08 -13.52 -14.98
CA GLY A 184 32.61 -14.19 -13.78
C GLY A 184 32.71 -13.31 -12.52
N SER A 185 32.38 -12.02 -12.59
CA SER A 185 32.23 -11.15 -11.41
C SER A 185 30.77 -10.98 -11.03
N ALA A 186 30.48 -10.77 -9.74
CA ALA A 186 29.14 -10.51 -9.23
C ALA A 186 29.11 -9.11 -8.61
N ILE A 187 28.03 -8.36 -8.86
CA ILE A 187 27.75 -7.09 -8.21
C ILE A 187 26.68 -7.28 -7.15
N GLU A 188 26.92 -6.74 -5.96
CA GLU A 188 25.91 -6.65 -4.91
C GLU A 188 24.91 -5.55 -5.26
N LYS A 189 23.63 -5.89 -5.23
CA LYS A 189 22.54 -4.94 -5.44
C LYS A 189 21.57 -4.99 -4.27
N ASP A 190 21.37 -3.84 -3.64
CA ASP A 190 20.40 -3.63 -2.58
C ASP A 190 19.00 -3.35 -3.19
N TYR A 191 17.99 -4.06 -2.70
CA TYR A 191 16.59 -3.95 -3.12
C TYR A 191 15.71 -3.38 -2.00
N ASN A 192 16.16 -2.26 -1.41
CA ASN A 192 15.37 -1.42 -0.54
C ASN A 192 14.74 -0.25 -1.32
N ILE A 193 13.41 -0.14 -1.28
CA ILE A 193 12.68 0.94 -1.95
C ILE A 193 11.52 1.44 -1.08
N GLY A 194 11.39 2.77 -0.99
CA GLY A 194 10.30 3.45 -0.30
C GLY A 194 9.72 4.55 -1.17
N VAL A 195 8.40 4.58 -1.36
CA VAL A 195 7.71 5.56 -2.19
C VAL A 195 6.41 6.03 -1.56
N MET A 196 5.99 7.24 -1.93
CA MET A 196 4.63 7.70 -1.69
C MET A 196 3.72 7.20 -2.82
N ALA A 197 2.59 6.62 -2.46
CA ALA A 197 1.55 6.18 -3.38
C ALA A 197 0.22 6.86 -3.03
N PHE A 198 -0.64 7.04 -4.05
CA PHE A 198 -1.91 7.73 -3.92
C PHE A 198 -2.99 6.97 -4.65
N ASP A 199 -4.11 6.71 -3.97
CA ASP A 199 -5.32 6.16 -4.58
C ASP A 199 -6.41 7.22 -4.60
N PHE A 200 -7.15 7.28 -5.71
CA PHE A 200 -8.30 8.17 -5.88
C PHE A 200 -9.50 7.32 -6.25
N GLY A 201 -10.64 7.62 -5.63
CA GLY A 201 -11.86 6.86 -5.79
C GLY A 201 -13.06 7.75 -5.97
N THR A 202 -14.02 7.27 -6.75
CA THR A 202 -15.39 7.80 -6.77
C THR A 202 -16.38 6.65 -6.79
N VAL A 203 -17.57 6.90 -6.27
CA VAL A 203 -18.69 5.94 -6.30
C VAL A 203 -19.95 6.69 -6.63
N TYR A 204 -20.70 6.17 -7.59
CA TYR A 204 -22.02 6.64 -7.96
C TYR A 204 -23.03 5.51 -7.83
N ASN A 205 -23.98 5.64 -6.90
CA ASN A 205 -25.03 4.68 -6.69
C ASN A 205 -26.24 5.02 -7.57
N THR A 206 -26.50 4.17 -8.57
CA THR A 206 -27.57 4.37 -9.55
C THR A 206 -28.97 4.06 -9.00
N GLY A 207 -29.06 3.34 -7.86
CA GLY A 207 -30.33 2.97 -7.24
C GLY A 207 -31.06 1.79 -7.90
N TYR A 208 -30.56 1.26 -9.02
CA TYR A 208 -31.11 0.06 -9.65
C TYR A 208 -30.57 -1.20 -8.96
N LYS A 209 -31.47 -2.12 -8.61
CA LYS A 209 -31.14 -3.48 -8.14
C LYS A 209 -31.58 -4.45 -9.23
N SER A 210 -30.67 -5.34 -9.64
CA SER A 210 -30.98 -6.46 -10.53
C SER A 210 -31.73 -7.57 -9.82
#